data_AF-A0A8T5RYT3-F1
#
_entry.id   AF-A0A8T5RYT3-F1
#
_cell.length_a   1.000
_cell.length_b   1.000
_cell.length_c   1.000
_cell.angle_alpha   90.00
_cell.angle_beta   90.00
_cell.angle_gamma   90.00
#
_symmetry.space_group_name_H-M   'P 1'
#
loop_
_entity.id
_entity.type
_entity.pdbx_description
1 polymer ?
#
loop_
_entity_poly.entity_id
_entity_poly.type
_entity_poly.pdbx_seq_one_letter_code
_entity_poly.pdbx_strand_id
1 'polypeptide(L)' 'MTHIERIYYCEPVFRPPSEHNSLLIQLTEGCTFKCDFCMSNLRKNFKIRSIEEVKKDLDIA' A
#
# COMPACT_ATOMS: atom_id res chain seq x y z
N MET A 1 11.93 -23.44 7.89
CA MET A 1 11.47 -22.63 6.74
C MET A 1 10.97 -21.31 7.31
N THR A 2 11.83 -20.30 7.39
CA THR A 2 11.45 -18.98 7.90
C THR A 2 10.57 -18.33 6.84
N HIS A 3 9.25 -18.40 7.01
CA HIS A 3 8.33 -17.60 6.21
C HIS A 3 8.60 -16.14 6.56
N ILE A 4 9.37 -15.45 5.71
CA ILE A 4 9.52 -14.00 5.80
C ILE A 4 8.18 -13.45 5.32
N GLU A 5 7.29 -13.17 6.27
CA GLU A 5 6.08 -12.41 5.98
C GLU A 5 6.50 -10.98 5.61
N ARG A 6 6.04 -10.48 4.46
CA ARG A 6 6.35 -9.14 3.96
C ARG A 6 5.06 -8.32 3.91
N ILE A 7 5.18 -7.02 4.14
CA ILE A 7 4.08 -6.05 3.97
C ILE A 7 3.57 -6.15 2.53
N TYR A 8 2.24 -6.23 2.37
CA TYR A 8 1.60 -6.25 1.07
C TYR A 8 1.56 -4.85 0.44
N TYR A 9 1.89 -4.77 -0.85
CA TYR A 9 1.70 -3.59 -1.68
C TYR A 9 0.98 -3.96 -2.98
N CYS A 10 -0.13 -3.28 -3.26
CA CYS A 10 -0.66 -3.20 -4.60
C CYS A 10 0.25 -2.29 -5.42
N GLU A 11 1.00 -2.85 -6.37
CA GLU A 11 1.95 -2.15 -7.23
C GLU A 11 1.25 -1.47 -8.43
N PRO A 12 1.82 -0.38 -9.01
CA PRO A 12 3.07 0.28 -8.60
C PRO A 12 2.89 1.17 -7.37
N VAL A 13 3.88 1.20 -6.48
CA VAL A 13 3.93 2.14 -5.35
C VAL A 13 5.00 3.20 -5.61
N PHE A 14 4.61 4.47 -5.45
CA PHE A 14 5.55 5.59 -5.55
C PHE A 14 5.81 6.19 -4.17
N ARG A 15 7.09 6.36 -3.82
CA ARG A 15 7.54 6.96 -2.56
C ARG A 15 8.54 8.08 -2.84
N PRO A 16 8.30 9.30 -2.35
CA PRO A 16 9.29 10.37 -2.43
C PRO A 16 10.60 9.98 -1.73
N PRO A 17 11.79 10.43 -2.21
CA PRO A 17 13.07 10.14 -1.56
C PRO A 17 13.13 10.58 -0.10
N SER A 18 12.50 11.69 0.27
CA SER A 18 12.43 12.16 1.67
C SER A 18 11.69 11.19 2.59
N GLU A 19 10.80 10.36 2.04
CA GLU A 19 9.94 9.45 2.77
C GLU A 19 10.28 7.99 2.47
N HIS A 20 11.42 7.66 1.84
CA HIS A 20 11.69 6.29 1.35
C HIS A 20 11.71 5.21 2.45
N ASN A 21 12.00 5.59 3.70
CA ASN A 21 12.03 4.69 4.86
C ASN A 21 10.80 4.79 5.79
N SER A 22 9.86 5.69 5.51
CA SER A 22 8.63 5.80 6.31
C SER A 22 7.81 4.50 6.29
N LEU A 23 6.98 4.25 7.30
CA LEU A 23 6.03 3.14 7.19
C LEU A 23 4.94 3.52 6.17
N LEU A 24 4.69 2.67 5.17
CA LEU A 24 3.57 2.81 4.24
C LEU A 24 2.66 1.60 4.39
N ILE A 25 1.42 1.83 4.81
CA ILE A 25 0.36 0.83 4.94
C ILE A 25 -0.79 1.23 4.04
N GLN A 26 -1.22 0.32 3.17
CA GLN A 26 -2.34 0.56 2.27
C GLN A 26 -3.65 0.15 2.93
N LEU A 27 -4.59 1.08 3.08
CA LEU A 27 -5.97 0.77 3.53
C LEU A 27 -6.88 0.37 2.36
N THR A 28 -6.58 0.91 1.18
CA THR A 28 -7.30 0.65 -0.06
C THR A 28 -6.31 0.36 -1.18
N GLU A 29 -6.74 -0.44 -2.14
CA GLU A 29 -6.12 -0.53 -3.46
C GLU A 29 -6.75 0.56 -4.33
N GLY A 30 -5.94 1.41 -4.94
CA GLY A 30 -6.44 2.56 -5.69
C GLY A 30 -7.21 3.57 -4.83
N CYS A 31 -7.92 4.47 -5.51
CA CYS A 31 -8.73 5.52 -4.90
C CYS A 31 -10.00 5.77 -5.72
N THR A 32 -11.09 6.19 -5.09
CA THR A 32 -12.33 6.60 -5.77
C THR A 32 -12.18 7.91 -6.53
N PHE A 33 -11.17 8.70 -6.18
CA PHE A 33 -10.79 9.94 -6.87
C PHE A 33 -9.69 9.68 -7.90
N LYS A 34 -9.65 10.51 -8.95
CA LYS A 34 -8.73 10.38 -10.09
C LYS A 34 -7.81 11.60 -10.20
N CYS A 35 -6.98 11.81 -9.18
CA CYS A 35 -6.01 12.90 -9.20
C CYS A 35 -4.91 12.64 -10.23
N ASP A 36 -4.66 13.58 -11.14
CA ASP A 36 -3.68 13.42 -12.23
C ASP A 36 -2.23 13.25 -11.73
N PHE A 37 -1.93 13.75 -10.54
CA PHE A 37 -0.60 13.68 -9.93
C PHE A 37 -0.34 12.39 -9.13
N CYS A 38 -1.38 11.62 -8.78
CA CYS A 38 -1.25 10.51 -7.83
C CYS A 38 -0.82 9.21 -8.52
N MET A 39 0.46 9.13 -8.87
CA MET A 39 1.02 8.00 -9.62
C MET A 39 0.77 6.63 -8.96
N SER A 40 0.78 6.58 -7.62
CA SER A 40 0.55 5.35 -6.85
C SER A 40 -0.88 4.81 -6.98
N ASN A 41 -1.87 5.63 -7.35
CA ASN A 41 -3.26 5.19 -7.52
C ASN A 41 -3.65 5.04 -9.00
N LEU A 42 -2.83 5.52 -9.93
CA LEU A 42 -3.12 5.38 -11.35
C LEU A 42 -3.24 3.90 -11.75
N ARG A 43 -4.25 3.60 -12.57
CA ARG A 43 -4.51 2.27 -13.15
C ARG A 43 -4.86 1.16 -12.14
N LYS A 44 -5.23 1.51 -10.91
CA LYS A 44 -5.73 0.57 -9.91
C LYS A 44 -7.24 0.68 -9.79
N ASN A 45 -7.92 -0.46 -9.64
CA ASN A 45 -9.33 -0.48 -9.29
C ASN A 45 -9.47 -0.19 -7.79
N PHE A 46 -10.49 0.60 -7.44
CA PHE A 46 -10.76 0.89 -6.03
C PHE A 46 -11.25 -0.38 -5.30
N LYS A 47 -10.56 -0.75 -4.22
CA LYS A 47 -10.97 -1.84 -3.32
C LYS A 47 -10.55 -1.50 -1.90
N ILE A 48 -11.43 -1.76 -0.94
CA ILE A 48 -11.13 -1.64 0.49
C ILE A 48 -10.51 -2.96 0.96
N ARG A 49 -9.36 -2.89 1.64
CA ARG A 49 -8.70 -4.08 2.21
C ARG A 49 -9.38 -4.50 3.51
N SER A 50 -9.26 -5.77 3.87
CA SER A 50 -9.80 -6.24 5.14
C SER A 50 -8.98 -5.67 6.30
N ILE A 51 -9.62 -5.48 7.46
CA ILE A 51 -8.93 -4.96 8.63
C ILE A 51 -7.88 -5.95 9.15
N GLU A 52 -8.11 -7.25 8.96
CA GLU A 52 -7.18 -8.32 9.32
C GLU A 52 -5.88 -8.24 8.51
N GLU A 53 -5.98 -8.00 7.20
CA GLU A 53 -4.81 -7.84 6.33
C GLU A 53 -4.01 -6.58 6.67
N VAL A 54 -4.70 -5.47 6.95
CA VAL A 54 -4.04 -4.22 7.36
C VAL A 54 -3.33 -4.38 8.71
N LYS A 55 -3.95 -5.06 9.68
CA LYS A 55 -3.33 -5.36 10.97
C LYS A 55 -2.11 -6.26 10.81
N LYS A 56 -2.19 -7.26 9.94
CA LYS A 56 -1.05 -8.12 9.62
C LYS A 56 0.14 -7.32 9.07
N ASP A 57 -0.10 -6.36 8.18
CA ASP A 57 0.98 -5.50 7.67
C ASP A 57 1.59 -4.62 8.78
N LEU A 58 0.77 -4.16 9.74
CA LEU A 58 1.25 -3.42 10.91
C LEU A 58 2.10 -4.30 11.85
N ASP A 59 1.74 -5.56 12.04
CA ASP A 59 2.50 -6.51 12.88
C ASP A 59 3.84 -6.92 12.25
N ILE A 60 3.94 -6.88 10.92
CA ILE A 60 5.17 -7.18 10.16
C ILE A 60 6.18 -6.01 10.19
N ALA A 61 5.69 -4.77 10.29
CA ALA A 61 6.45 -3.53 10.17
C ALA A 61 7.39 -3.27 11.37
#